data_AF-A0AAD6ZP12-F1
#
_entry.id   AF-A0AAD6ZP12-F1
#
_cell.length_a   1.000
_cell.length_b   1.000
_cell.length_c   1.000
_cell.angle_alpha   90.00
_cell.angle_beta   90.00
_cell.angle_gamma   90.00
#
_symmetry.space_group_name_H-M   'P 1'
#
loop_
_entity.id
_entity.type
_entity.pdbx_description
1 polymer ?
#
loop_
_entity_poly.entity_id
_entity_poly.type
_entity_poly.pdbx_seq_one_letter_code
_entity_poly.pdbx_strand_id
1 'polypeptide(L)'
;LPSEPKIFHGRESELSDVLELFSQGTPRIAILGAGGIGKTSLARAIVHHAEITVKYTQHRYFVACDAAANQVELAALIGAHLGLKCGKDLTQAVFQYFTTGPSSLLVLDNLETVWEPTECRGDIEEFLSLLADVQHLALVITMRGAERPSKVCWTHPFLGPLQPLKQSAAHQTFIDIAEDYHSPEDIVQVLSLTDNMPLAINLIAHLVDVEGCSSVLSRWEAERTSVISEGYDKKSNLDVSISLSLSSPRLKAVPHAQELLSLLSMLPDGLSDVELLQSKLPVKDIWHCKTTLIRTALAYLDDKKRLKTLLPIREYMRKTHPPRNELVKCLFKHFHELLELHKDFSGAEMISATVGQISSNLANIQSLL
;
A
#
# COMPACT_ATOMS: atom_id res chain seq x y z
N LEU A 1 21.07 9.77 -8.79
CA LEU A 1 19.92 8.84 -8.82
C LEU A 1 20.17 7.71 -7.82
N PRO A 2 19.13 7.18 -7.14
CA PRO A 2 19.26 5.93 -6.37
C PRO A 2 19.63 4.76 -7.30
N SER A 3 20.15 3.66 -6.75
CA SER A 3 20.49 2.47 -7.56
C SER A 3 19.25 1.88 -8.23
N GLU A 4 19.45 1.07 -9.27
CA GLU A 4 18.36 0.29 -9.86
C GLU A 4 17.93 -0.86 -8.91
N PRO A 5 16.63 -1.22 -8.85
CA PRO A 5 16.20 -2.40 -8.11
C PRO A 5 16.79 -3.67 -8.73
N LYS A 6 17.52 -4.46 -7.94
CA LYS A 6 18.15 -5.71 -8.42
C LYS A 6 17.16 -6.86 -8.54
N ILE A 7 16.19 -6.92 -7.63
CA ILE A 7 15.10 -7.90 -7.61
C ILE A 7 13.82 -7.13 -7.92
N PHE A 8 13.27 -7.36 -9.11
CA PHE A 8 12.10 -6.64 -9.61
C PHE A 8 11.28 -7.55 -10.51
N HIS A 9 10.23 -8.16 -9.94
CA HIS A 9 9.36 -9.11 -10.63
C HIS A 9 7.89 -8.70 -10.48
N GLY A 10 7.09 -8.97 -11.52
CA GLY A 10 5.63 -8.89 -11.46
C GLY A 10 5.08 -7.46 -11.49
N ARG A 11 5.87 -6.52 -12.00
CA ARG A 11 5.51 -5.10 -12.19
C ARG A 11 5.67 -4.64 -13.64
N GLU A 12 5.83 -5.59 -14.56
CA GLU A 12 6.08 -5.32 -15.97
C GLU A 12 4.87 -4.65 -16.63
N SER A 13 3.64 -5.03 -16.21
CA SER A 13 2.41 -4.37 -16.67
C SER A 13 2.37 -2.90 -16.26
N GLU A 14 2.54 -2.61 -14.97
CA GLU A 14 2.48 -1.25 -14.44
C GLU A 14 3.61 -0.38 -14.99
N LEU A 15 4.79 -0.97 -15.19
CA LEU A 15 5.90 -0.30 -15.85
C LEU A 15 5.56 0.03 -17.31
N SER A 16 5.00 -0.92 -18.06
CA SER A 16 4.59 -0.72 -19.45
C SER A 16 3.51 0.36 -19.57
N ASP A 17 2.49 0.34 -18.71
CA ASP A 17 1.44 1.35 -18.67
C ASP A 17 2.02 2.75 -18.44
N VAL A 18 2.98 2.87 -17.51
CA VAL A 18 3.67 4.13 -17.24
C VAL A 18 4.50 4.57 -18.44
N LEU A 19 5.26 3.68 -19.07
CA LEU A 19 6.07 3.99 -20.24
C LEU A 19 5.21 4.45 -21.42
N GLU A 20 4.02 3.87 -21.61
CA GLU A 20 3.06 4.33 -22.60
C GLU A 20 2.69 5.81 -22.37
N LEU A 21 2.41 6.22 -21.13
CA LEU A 21 2.15 7.63 -20.80
C LEU A 21 3.35 8.54 -21.11
N PHE A 22 4.58 8.05 -20.91
CA PHE A 22 5.79 8.78 -21.29
C PHE A 22 5.97 8.87 -22.81
N SER A 23 5.52 7.90 -23.58
CA SER A 23 5.59 7.95 -25.04
C SER A 23 4.62 8.99 -25.64
N GLN A 24 3.49 9.24 -24.96
CA GLN A 24 2.46 10.18 -25.40
C GLN A 24 2.77 11.66 -25.07
N GLY A 25 3.74 11.94 -24.19
CA GLY A 25 4.09 13.31 -23.84
C GLY A 25 4.86 13.44 -22.53
N THR A 26 4.47 14.43 -21.72
CA THR A 26 5.10 14.72 -20.42
C THR A 26 4.10 14.39 -19.32
N PRO A 27 4.13 13.19 -18.72
CA PRO A 27 3.04 12.76 -17.85
C PRO A 27 3.19 13.27 -16.41
N ARG A 28 2.05 13.33 -15.70
CA ARG A 28 1.92 13.56 -14.26
C ARG A 28 1.33 12.29 -13.67
N ILE A 29 2.13 11.52 -12.94
CA ILE A 29 1.80 10.15 -12.50
C ILE A 29 1.88 10.07 -10.98
N ALA A 30 0.86 9.48 -10.37
CA ALA A 30 0.87 9.14 -8.95
C ALA A 30 0.89 7.62 -8.80
N ILE A 31 1.98 7.10 -8.25
CA ILE A 31 2.14 5.70 -7.89
C ILE A 31 1.66 5.55 -6.44
N LEU A 32 0.51 4.90 -6.28
CA LEU A 32 -0.22 4.82 -5.02
C LEU A 32 -0.24 3.39 -4.48
N GLY A 33 -0.59 3.21 -3.21
CA GLY A 33 -0.75 1.89 -2.59
C GLY A 33 -0.24 1.79 -1.16
N ALA A 34 -0.41 0.60 -0.56
CA ALA A 34 -0.04 0.33 0.82
C ALA A 34 1.46 0.53 1.10
N GLY A 35 1.82 0.71 2.37
CA GLY A 35 3.22 0.72 2.81
C GLY A 35 3.90 -0.61 2.44
N GLY A 36 5.12 -0.58 1.91
CA GLY A 36 5.85 -1.81 1.55
C GLY A 36 5.38 -2.53 0.27
N ILE A 37 4.45 -1.96 -0.51
CA ILE A 37 3.90 -2.61 -1.72
C ILE A 37 4.80 -2.50 -2.97
N GLY A 38 5.95 -1.82 -2.87
CA GLY A 38 6.93 -1.68 -3.97
C GLY A 38 6.84 -0.41 -4.81
N LYS A 39 6.16 0.65 -4.34
CA LYS A 39 6.01 1.93 -5.07
C LYS A 39 7.36 2.56 -5.44
N THR A 40 8.26 2.69 -4.46
CA THR A 40 9.61 3.22 -4.65
C THR A 40 10.44 2.37 -5.62
N SER A 41 10.29 1.04 -5.56
CA SER A 41 10.96 0.14 -6.51
C SER A 41 10.48 0.37 -7.94
N LEU A 42 9.16 0.53 -8.16
CA LEU A 42 8.61 0.86 -9.47
C LEU A 42 9.09 2.24 -9.96
N ALA A 43 9.08 3.25 -9.10
CA ALA A 43 9.60 4.58 -9.43
C ALA A 43 11.09 4.55 -9.83
N ARG A 44 11.89 3.72 -9.14
CA ARG A 44 13.30 3.49 -9.46
C ARG A 44 13.47 2.76 -10.80
N ALA A 45 12.65 1.75 -11.08
CA ALA A 45 12.67 1.07 -12.38
C ALA A 45 12.32 2.03 -13.54
N ILE A 46 11.32 2.90 -13.36
CA ILE A 46 10.94 3.92 -14.35
C ILE A 46 12.12 4.84 -14.68
N VAL A 47 12.77 5.41 -13.67
CA VAL A 47 13.86 6.39 -13.90
C VAL A 47 15.08 5.75 -14.57
N HIS A 48 15.34 4.45 -14.35
CA HIS A 48 16.44 3.72 -14.99
C HIS A 48 16.09 3.11 -16.35
N HIS A 49 14.80 3.04 -16.71
CA HIS A 49 14.37 2.44 -17.97
C HIS A 49 15.07 3.08 -19.19
N ALA A 50 15.40 2.28 -20.20
CA ALA A 50 16.19 2.71 -21.36
C ALA A 50 15.55 3.89 -22.10
N GLU A 51 14.25 3.84 -22.35
CA GLU A 51 13.50 4.91 -23.03
C GLU A 51 13.53 6.23 -22.25
N ILE A 52 13.38 6.16 -20.93
CA ILE A 52 13.43 7.33 -20.04
C ILE A 52 14.84 7.90 -19.97
N THR A 53 15.85 7.02 -19.95
CA THR A 53 17.26 7.38 -20.02
C THR A 53 17.59 8.13 -21.31
N VAL A 54 17.08 7.67 -22.46
CA VAL A 54 17.28 8.35 -23.75
C VAL A 54 16.56 9.69 -23.78
N LYS A 55 15.30 9.74 -23.30
CA LYS A 55 14.45 10.94 -23.39
C LYS A 55 14.92 12.09 -22.49
N TYR A 56 15.31 11.80 -21.25
CA TYR A 56 15.65 12.82 -20.25
C TYR A 56 17.15 12.88 -19.95
N THR A 57 17.95 11.94 -20.43
CA THR A 57 19.42 11.90 -20.31
C THR A 57 19.89 12.06 -18.86
N GLN A 58 20.50 13.19 -18.51
CA GLN A 58 20.98 13.51 -17.16
C GLN A 58 19.96 14.29 -16.32
N HIS A 59 18.86 14.76 -16.92
CA HIS A 59 17.83 15.59 -16.27
C HIS A 59 16.74 14.73 -15.63
N ARG A 60 17.18 13.75 -14.85
CA ARG A 60 16.35 12.84 -14.08
C ARG A 60 16.66 13.05 -12.60
N TYR A 61 15.67 13.48 -11.85
CA TYR A 61 15.81 13.84 -10.45
C TYR A 61 14.93 12.92 -9.62
N PHE A 62 15.51 12.31 -8.60
CA PHE A 62 14.81 11.46 -7.66
C PHE A 62 15.04 12.04 -6.28
N VAL A 63 13.96 12.51 -5.66
CA VAL A 63 13.98 13.26 -4.40
C VAL A 63 13.15 12.50 -3.38
N ALA A 64 13.80 11.99 -2.34
CA ALA A 64 13.11 11.37 -1.20
C ALA A 64 12.61 12.47 -0.25
N CYS A 65 11.29 12.56 -0.06
CA CYS A 65 10.65 13.64 0.70
C CYS A 65 10.71 13.45 2.23
N ASP A 66 11.31 12.37 2.74
CA ASP A 66 11.32 12.02 4.17
C ASP A 66 11.96 13.09 5.07
N ALA A 67 12.87 13.90 4.52
CA ALA A 67 13.60 14.93 5.25
C ALA A 67 12.92 16.31 5.27
N ALA A 68 11.80 16.48 4.57
CA ALA A 68 11.06 17.75 4.53
C ALA A 68 9.80 17.67 5.41
N ALA A 69 9.49 18.76 6.11
CA ALA A 69 8.28 18.89 6.92
C ALA A 69 7.23 19.83 6.31
N ASN A 70 7.62 20.69 5.36
CA ASN A 70 6.75 21.71 4.75
C ASN A 70 7.18 22.01 3.29
N GLN A 71 6.42 22.89 2.63
CA GLN A 71 6.64 23.27 1.23
C GLN A 71 8.02 23.90 0.99
N VAL A 72 8.49 24.77 1.90
CA VAL A 72 9.77 25.47 1.75
C VAL A 72 10.93 24.49 1.85
N GLU A 73 10.87 23.55 2.79
CA GLU A 73 11.87 22.49 2.94
C GLU A 73 11.86 21.52 1.75
N LEU A 74 10.68 21.19 1.21
CA LEU A 74 10.58 20.39 -0.01
C LEU A 74 11.23 21.11 -1.20
N ALA A 75 10.96 22.41 -1.37
CA ALA A 75 11.61 23.21 -2.41
C ALA A 75 13.13 23.29 -2.22
N ALA A 76 13.60 23.41 -0.97
CA ALA A 76 15.02 23.38 -0.67
C ALA A 76 15.67 22.03 -0.99
N LEU A 77 14.99 20.93 -0.68
CA LEU A 77 15.43 19.57 -0.96
C LEU A 77 15.53 19.32 -2.47
N ILE A 78 14.53 19.76 -3.25
CA ILE A 78 14.59 19.72 -4.72
C ILE A 78 15.74 20.61 -5.22
N GLY A 79 15.84 21.84 -4.73
CA GLY A 79 16.90 22.78 -5.10
C GLY A 79 18.31 22.22 -4.89
N ALA A 80 18.54 21.49 -3.80
CA ALA A 80 19.80 20.80 -3.54
C ALA A 80 20.13 19.75 -4.61
N HIS A 81 19.14 18.97 -5.08
CA HIS A 81 19.33 18.00 -6.17
C HIS A 81 19.58 18.67 -7.52
N LEU A 82 19.09 19.90 -7.70
CA LEU A 82 19.31 20.72 -8.90
C LEU A 82 20.63 21.52 -8.85
N GLY A 83 21.35 21.48 -7.72
CA GLY A 83 22.56 22.29 -7.52
C GLY A 83 22.30 23.80 -7.34
N LEU A 84 21.07 24.18 -6.99
CA LEU A 84 20.70 25.57 -6.73
C LEU A 84 21.27 26.02 -5.38
N LYS A 85 21.79 27.25 -5.34
CA LYS A 85 22.30 27.86 -4.10
C LYS A 85 21.13 28.31 -3.23
N CYS A 86 21.27 28.20 -1.92
CA CYS A 86 20.32 28.77 -0.96
C CYS A 86 20.16 30.28 -1.21
N GLY A 87 18.98 30.65 -1.69
CA GLY A 87 18.55 32.03 -1.91
C GLY A 87 17.30 32.35 -1.10
N LYS A 88 16.80 33.59 -1.18
CA LYS A 88 15.62 34.01 -0.41
C LYS A 88 14.32 33.29 -0.81
N ASP A 89 14.22 32.83 -2.05
CA ASP A 89 13.04 32.12 -2.57
C ASP A 89 13.46 30.89 -3.40
N LEU A 90 13.63 29.76 -2.71
CA LEU A 90 13.97 28.48 -3.36
C LEU A 90 12.80 27.91 -4.16
N THR A 91 11.56 28.21 -3.79
CA THR A 91 10.36 27.79 -4.52
C THR A 91 10.37 28.39 -5.92
N GLN A 92 10.57 29.71 -6.02
CA GLN A 92 10.66 30.40 -7.30
C GLN A 92 11.88 29.94 -8.10
N ALA A 93 13.03 29.72 -7.46
CA ALA A 93 14.24 29.26 -8.14
C ALA A 93 14.07 27.85 -8.75
N VAL A 94 13.44 26.92 -8.03
CA VAL A 94 13.12 25.57 -8.53
C VAL A 94 12.15 25.65 -9.71
N PHE A 95 11.07 26.43 -9.58
CA PHE A 95 10.11 26.62 -10.65
C PHE A 95 10.76 27.22 -11.91
N GLN A 96 11.60 28.25 -11.74
CA GLN A 96 12.33 28.88 -12.84
C GLN A 96 13.30 27.89 -13.50
N TYR A 97 14.04 27.10 -12.71
CA TYR A 97 14.94 26.08 -13.24
C TYR A 97 14.22 25.14 -14.20
N PHE A 98 13.07 24.59 -13.77
CA PHE A 98 12.30 23.69 -14.62
C PHE A 98 11.60 24.40 -15.77
N THR A 99 11.29 25.70 -15.68
CA THR A 99 10.61 26.43 -16.76
C THR A 99 11.56 26.84 -17.89
N THR A 100 12.79 27.21 -17.57
CA THR A 100 13.79 27.64 -18.56
C THR A 100 14.77 26.54 -18.95
N GLY A 101 14.73 25.43 -18.22
CA GLY A 101 15.68 24.34 -18.34
C GLY A 101 15.34 23.35 -19.47
N PRO A 102 16.08 22.24 -19.53
CA PRO A 102 15.79 21.15 -20.44
C PRO A 102 14.60 20.31 -19.97
N SER A 103 14.02 19.53 -20.89
CA SER A 103 13.04 18.50 -20.55
C SER A 103 13.55 17.61 -19.43
N SER A 104 12.77 17.50 -18.36
CA SER A 104 13.20 16.89 -17.10
C SER A 104 12.17 15.90 -16.57
N LEU A 105 12.63 14.90 -15.83
CA LEU A 105 11.80 14.01 -15.01
C LEU A 105 12.10 14.29 -13.54
N LEU A 106 11.08 14.63 -12.78
CA LEU A 106 11.14 14.76 -11.32
C LEU A 106 10.30 13.67 -10.67
N VAL A 107 10.96 12.85 -9.84
CA VAL A 107 10.34 11.86 -8.98
C VAL A 107 10.37 12.38 -7.54
N LEU A 108 9.20 12.53 -6.92
CA LEU A 108 9.03 12.82 -5.50
C LEU A 108 8.59 11.55 -4.78
N ASP A 109 9.52 10.93 -4.06
CA ASP A 109 9.29 9.66 -3.36
C ASP A 109 8.85 9.90 -1.91
N ASN A 110 7.90 9.10 -1.43
CA ASN A 110 7.26 9.22 -0.11
C ASN A 110 6.65 10.61 0.15
N LEU A 111 5.94 11.16 -0.83
CA LEU A 111 5.37 12.51 -0.73
C LEU A 111 4.38 12.66 0.44
N GLU A 112 3.81 11.56 0.96
CA GLU A 112 2.92 11.60 2.12
C GLU A 112 3.56 12.26 3.35
N THR A 113 4.89 12.26 3.49
CA THR A 113 5.57 12.82 4.67
C THR A 113 5.30 14.30 4.83
N VAL A 114 5.28 15.04 3.72
CA VAL A 114 4.98 16.48 3.66
C VAL A 114 3.51 16.78 3.34
N TRP A 115 2.81 15.86 2.66
CA TRP A 115 1.43 16.10 2.20
C TRP A 115 0.36 15.71 3.22
N GLU A 116 0.61 14.72 4.08
CA GLU A 116 -0.36 14.28 5.10
C GLU A 116 -0.67 15.31 6.19
N PRO A 117 0.31 16.08 6.72
CA PRO A 117 0.03 17.14 7.69
C PRO A 117 -0.97 18.14 7.12
N THR A 118 -2.13 18.27 7.77
CA THR A 118 -3.25 19.09 7.27
C THR A 118 -2.89 20.56 7.13
N GLU A 119 -1.99 21.06 7.98
CA GLU A 119 -1.49 22.44 8.00
C GLU A 119 -0.69 22.79 6.73
N CYS A 120 0.07 21.84 6.19
CA CYS A 120 0.93 22.06 5.01
C CYS A 120 0.31 21.57 3.70
N ARG A 121 -0.76 20.76 3.77
CA ARG A 121 -1.34 20.09 2.61
C ARG A 121 -1.72 21.05 1.47
N GLY A 122 -2.32 22.19 1.80
CA GLY A 122 -2.73 23.20 0.81
C GLY A 122 -1.54 23.77 0.04
N ASP A 123 -0.47 24.14 0.76
CA ASP A 123 0.75 24.72 0.19
C ASP A 123 1.51 23.70 -0.68
N ILE A 124 1.54 22.43 -0.25
CA ILE A 124 2.13 21.35 -1.04
C ILE A 124 1.34 21.14 -2.34
N GLU A 125 0.00 21.12 -2.29
CA GLU A 125 -0.83 20.99 -3.50
C GLU A 125 -0.66 22.18 -4.46
N GLU A 126 -0.48 23.41 -3.94
CA GLU A 126 -0.17 24.58 -4.77
C GLU A 126 1.20 24.46 -5.42
N PHE A 127 2.21 24.02 -4.67
CA PHE A 127 3.54 23.81 -5.22
C PHE A 127 3.57 22.70 -6.28
N LEU A 128 2.84 21.60 -6.07
CA LEU A 128 2.67 20.56 -7.08
C LEU A 128 1.95 21.09 -8.32
N SER A 129 0.94 21.95 -8.16
CA SER A 129 0.26 22.61 -9.28
C SER A 129 1.22 23.45 -10.10
N LEU A 130 2.08 24.25 -9.45
CA LEU A 130 3.10 25.06 -10.13
C LEU A 130 4.08 24.18 -10.93
N LEU A 131 4.56 23.08 -10.34
CA LEU A 131 5.43 22.14 -11.05
C LEU A 131 4.70 21.45 -12.21
N ALA A 132 3.43 21.10 -12.02
CA ALA A 132 2.61 20.44 -13.03
C ALA A 132 2.33 21.33 -14.24
N ASP A 133 2.32 22.66 -14.11
CA ASP A 133 2.12 23.60 -15.21
C ASP A 133 3.32 23.69 -16.18
N VAL A 134 4.49 23.18 -15.77
CA VAL A 134 5.69 23.15 -16.61
C VAL A 134 5.54 22.07 -17.69
N GLN A 135 5.35 22.47 -18.95
CA GLN A 135 5.00 21.57 -20.06
C GLN A 135 6.03 20.45 -20.34
N HIS A 136 7.30 20.69 -20.05
CA HIS A 136 8.41 19.76 -20.31
C HIS A 136 8.97 19.11 -19.03
N LEU A 137 8.28 19.26 -17.91
CA LEU A 137 8.57 18.55 -16.66
C LEU A 137 7.62 17.38 -16.46
N ALA A 138 8.13 16.15 -16.59
CA ALA A 138 7.38 14.97 -16.17
C ALA A 138 7.47 14.85 -14.65
N LEU A 139 6.32 14.62 -14.02
CA LEU A 139 6.20 14.53 -12.57
C LEU A 139 5.72 13.14 -12.19
N VAL A 140 6.51 12.43 -11.40
CA VAL A 140 6.11 11.16 -10.79
C VAL A 140 6.14 11.35 -9.29
N ILE A 141 5.06 10.96 -8.61
CA ILE A 141 5.04 10.92 -7.15
C ILE A 141 4.82 9.49 -6.69
N THR A 142 5.41 9.12 -5.55
CA THR A 142 4.98 7.94 -4.81
C THR A 142 4.30 8.39 -3.53
N MET A 143 3.17 7.76 -3.20
CA MET A 143 2.47 8.10 -1.96
C MET A 143 1.72 6.92 -1.35
N ARG A 144 1.65 6.86 -0.02
CA ARG A 144 0.78 5.91 0.69
C ARG A 144 -0.70 6.24 0.50
N GLY A 145 -1.51 5.20 0.45
CA GLY A 145 -2.94 5.33 0.27
C GLY A 145 -3.36 5.25 -1.19
N ALA A 146 -4.60 5.64 -1.46
CA ALA A 146 -5.24 5.61 -2.78
C ALA A 146 -5.77 6.97 -3.22
N GLU A 147 -5.43 8.03 -2.48
CA GLU A 147 -5.85 9.40 -2.75
C GLU A 147 -4.70 10.14 -3.45
N ARG A 148 -5.02 10.92 -4.49
CA ARG A 148 -4.05 11.78 -5.17
C ARG A 148 -4.09 13.19 -4.57
N PRO A 149 -2.97 13.92 -4.52
CA PRO A 149 -2.98 15.35 -4.24
C PRO A 149 -3.92 16.09 -5.21
N SER A 150 -4.65 17.07 -4.68
CA SER A 150 -5.53 17.93 -5.47
C SER A 150 -4.72 18.94 -6.30
N LYS A 151 -5.40 19.76 -7.10
CA LYS A 151 -4.82 20.85 -7.92
C LYS A 151 -3.87 20.40 -9.05
N VAL A 152 -3.55 19.12 -9.17
CA VAL A 152 -2.78 18.56 -10.29
C VAL A 152 -3.72 17.84 -11.27
N CYS A 153 -3.61 18.17 -12.56
CA CYS A 153 -4.24 17.42 -13.64
C CYS A 153 -3.44 16.14 -13.92
N TRP A 154 -3.68 15.08 -13.13
CA TRP A 154 -3.01 13.79 -13.28
C TRP A 154 -3.30 13.17 -14.65
N THR A 155 -2.29 12.57 -15.27
CA THR A 155 -2.40 12.02 -16.63
C THR A 155 -3.23 10.73 -16.65
N HIS A 156 -4.13 10.62 -17.62
CA HIS A 156 -4.97 9.45 -17.85
C HIS A 156 -4.35 8.50 -18.90
N PRO A 157 -4.64 7.18 -18.83
CA PRO A 157 -5.36 6.50 -17.75
C PRO A 157 -4.60 6.54 -16.42
N PHE A 158 -5.34 6.54 -15.32
CA PHE A 158 -4.73 6.53 -13.99
C PHE A 158 -4.15 5.16 -13.68
N LEU A 159 -2.90 5.13 -13.22
CA LEU A 159 -2.34 3.96 -12.57
C LEU A 159 -3.10 3.71 -11.25
N GLY A 160 -3.78 2.57 -11.13
CA GLY A 160 -4.45 2.19 -9.89
C GLY A 160 -3.47 2.05 -8.72
N PRO A 161 -3.94 2.08 -7.46
CA PRO A 161 -3.09 1.72 -6.33
C PRO A 161 -2.49 0.33 -6.54
N LEU A 162 -1.18 0.20 -6.37
CA LEU A 162 -0.47 -1.06 -6.57
C LEU A 162 -1.06 -2.14 -5.67
N GLN A 163 -1.34 -3.28 -6.27
CA GLN A 163 -1.81 -4.48 -5.58
C GLN A 163 -0.62 -5.36 -5.15
N PRO A 164 -0.81 -6.33 -4.25
CA PRO A 164 0.20 -7.34 -3.97
C PRO A 164 0.67 -8.06 -5.24
N LEU A 165 1.84 -8.68 -5.17
CA LEU A 165 2.38 -9.41 -6.32
C LEU A 165 1.49 -10.61 -6.65
N LYS A 166 1.52 -11.00 -7.93
CA LYS A 166 1.00 -12.32 -8.33
C LYS A 166 1.88 -13.40 -7.70
N GLN A 167 1.29 -14.56 -7.46
CA GLN A 167 1.98 -15.69 -6.81
C GLN A 167 3.28 -16.08 -7.51
N SER A 168 3.31 -16.07 -8.86
CA SER A 168 4.53 -16.37 -9.62
C SER A 168 5.67 -15.38 -9.36
N ALA A 169 5.36 -14.08 -9.32
CA ALA A 169 6.35 -13.04 -9.04
C ALA A 169 6.77 -13.02 -7.57
N ALA A 170 5.86 -13.32 -6.65
CA ALA A 170 6.18 -13.50 -5.24
C ALA A 170 7.18 -14.65 -5.03
N HIS A 171 6.95 -15.78 -5.71
CA HIS A 171 7.84 -16.94 -5.71
C HIS A 171 9.21 -16.63 -6.32
N GLN A 172 9.27 -15.95 -7.46
CA GLN A 172 10.54 -15.50 -8.06
C GLN A 172 11.31 -14.56 -7.13
N THR A 173 10.62 -13.60 -6.52
CA THR A 173 11.23 -12.67 -5.55
C THR A 173 11.79 -13.40 -4.35
N PHE A 174 11.11 -14.47 -3.90
CA PHE A 174 11.57 -15.29 -2.77
C PHE A 174 12.84 -16.06 -3.11
N ILE A 175 12.88 -16.75 -4.26
CA ILE A 175 14.03 -17.55 -4.69
C ILE A 175 15.27 -16.69 -4.96
N ASP A 176 15.09 -15.47 -5.45
CA ASP A 176 16.21 -14.53 -5.64
C ASP A 176 16.85 -14.09 -4.30
N ILE A 177 16.19 -14.34 -3.17
CA ILE A 177 16.65 -13.96 -1.83
C ILE A 177 17.09 -15.18 -1.01
N ALA A 178 16.27 -16.23 -0.97
CA ALA A 178 16.52 -17.46 -0.23
C ALA A 178 16.85 -18.59 -1.21
N GLU A 179 17.93 -19.33 -0.93
CA GLU A 179 18.38 -20.41 -1.80
C GLU A 179 17.33 -21.53 -2.00
N ASP A 180 17.35 -22.18 -3.18
CA ASP A 180 16.36 -23.17 -3.64
C ASP A 180 16.48 -24.57 -2.98
N TYR A 181 16.92 -24.64 -1.72
CA TYR A 181 17.08 -25.91 -0.99
C TYR A 181 15.81 -26.35 -0.24
N HIS A 182 14.69 -25.68 -0.47
CA HIS A 182 13.45 -25.88 0.28
C HIS A 182 12.41 -26.70 -0.50
N SER A 183 11.55 -27.42 0.21
CA SER A 183 10.40 -28.08 -0.41
C SER A 183 9.48 -27.03 -1.06
N PRO A 184 8.97 -27.25 -2.29
CA PRO A 184 7.99 -26.37 -2.91
C PRO A 184 6.74 -26.14 -2.03
N GLU A 185 6.33 -27.15 -1.26
CA GLU A 185 5.18 -27.06 -0.36
C GLU A 185 5.44 -26.07 0.79
N ASP A 186 6.65 -26.08 1.36
CA ASP A 186 7.04 -25.18 2.44
C ASP A 186 7.12 -23.73 1.94
N ILE A 187 7.64 -23.50 0.73
CA ILE A 187 7.69 -22.16 0.12
C ILE A 187 6.27 -21.61 -0.05
N VAL A 188 5.34 -22.43 -0.55
CA VAL A 188 3.93 -22.03 -0.70
C VAL A 188 3.32 -21.65 0.64
N GLN A 189 3.58 -22.43 1.71
CA GLN A 189 3.10 -22.11 3.04
C GLN A 189 3.69 -20.81 3.58
N VAL A 190 5.01 -20.60 3.46
CA VAL A 190 5.68 -19.37 3.90
C VAL A 190 5.16 -18.15 3.15
N LEU A 191 5.01 -18.22 1.83
CA LEU A 191 4.48 -17.12 1.02
C LEU A 191 3.02 -16.79 1.34
N SER A 192 2.23 -17.78 1.79
CA SER A 192 0.87 -17.53 2.26
C SER A 192 0.81 -16.60 3.47
N LEU A 193 1.92 -16.47 4.22
CA LEU A 193 2.03 -15.59 5.40
C LEU A 193 2.25 -14.12 5.03
N THR A 194 2.59 -13.82 3.77
CA THR A 194 2.97 -12.47 3.34
C THR A 194 1.87 -11.75 2.56
N ASP A 195 0.78 -12.44 2.20
CA ASP A 195 -0.25 -11.95 1.25
C ASP A 195 0.39 -11.37 -0.04
N ASN A 196 1.50 -11.97 -0.49
CA ASN A 196 2.33 -11.51 -1.60
C ASN A 196 2.78 -10.03 -1.52
N MET A 197 2.85 -9.44 -0.33
CA MET A 197 3.38 -8.09 -0.15
C MET A 197 4.92 -8.10 -0.31
N PRO A 198 5.51 -7.32 -1.24
CA PRO A 198 6.96 -7.33 -1.50
C PRO A 198 7.84 -7.17 -0.26
N LEU A 199 7.51 -6.23 0.63
CA LEU A 199 8.30 -6.02 1.85
C LEU A 199 8.23 -7.24 2.79
N ALA A 200 7.06 -7.86 2.94
CA ALA A 200 6.90 -9.05 3.77
C ALA A 200 7.61 -10.27 3.14
N ILE A 201 7.57 -10.43 1.82
CA ILE A 201 8.32 -11.46 1.08
C ILE A 201 9.82 -11.27 1.33
N ASN A 202 10.33 -10.05 1.18
CA ASN A 202 11.76 -9.79 1.37
C ASN A 202 12.22 -10.13 2.79
N LEU A 203 11.46 -9.71 3.80
CA LEU A 203 11.77 -9.97 5.20
C LEU A 203 11.70 -11.47 5.53
N ILE A 204 10.64 -12.17 5.11
CA ILE A 204 10.51 -13.60 5.39
C ILE A 204 11.53 -14.44 4.63
N ALA A 205 11.88 -14.06 3.40
CA ALA A 205 12.88 -14.77 2.61
C ALA A 205 14.27 -14.66 3.26
N HIS A 206 14.66 -13.48 3.76
CA HIS A 206 15.91 -13.35 4.52
C HIS A 206 15.92 -14.15 5.83
N LEU A 207 14.77 -14.32 6.49
CA LEU A 207 14.68 -15.20 7.67
C LEU A 207 14.80 -16.67 7.29
N VAL A 208 14.15 -17.08 6.20
CA VAL A 208 14.25 -18.46 5.69
C VAL A 208 15.68 -18.79 5.24
N ASP A 209 16.37 -17.86 4.58
CA ASP A 209 17.77 -18.03 4.17
C ASP A 209 18.69 -18.37 5.37
N VAL A 210 18.35 -17.88 6.57
CA VAL A 210 19.11 -18.11 7.80
C VAL A 210 18.62 -19.33 8.60
N GLU A 211 17.30 -19.47 8.76
CA GLU A 211 16.69 -20.42 9.71
C GLU A 211 16.02 -21.63 9.04
N GLY A 212 15.75 -21.55 7.74
CA GLY A 212 14.97 -22.52 6.98
C GLY A 212 13.46 -22.41 7.16
N CYS A 213 12.69 -22.88 6.16
CA CYS A 213 11.23 -22.76 6.15
C CYS A 213 10.55 -23.36 7.38
N SER A 214 10.93 -24.58 7.80
CA SER A 214 10.26 -25.27 8.91
C SER A 214 10.38 -24.52 10.24
N SER A 215 11.53 -23.88 10.48
CA SER A 215 11.75 -23.04 11.67
C SER A 215 10.87 -21.79 11.62
N VAL A 216 10.89 -21.07 10.48
CA VAL A 216 10.08 -19.85 10.28
C VAL A 216 8.58 -20.14 10.42
N LEU A 217 8.10 -21.25 9.84
CA LEU A 217 6.70 -21.68 9.97
C LEU A 217 6.34 -21.99 11.42
N SER A 218 7.19 -22.73 12.14
CA SER A 218 6.97 -23.07 13.56
C SER A 218 6.96 -21.83 14.45
N ARG A 219 7.86 -20.87 14.20
CA ARG A 219 7.89 -19.60 14.91
C ARG A 219 6.67 -18.75 14.62
N TRP A 220 6.20 -18.73 13.37
CA TRP A 220 5.02 -17.96 12.99
C TRP A 220 3.77 -18.37 13.79
N GLU A 221 3.63 -19.65 14.14
CA GLU A 221 2.54 -20.12 14.99
C GLU A 221 2.53 -19.46 16.36
N ALA A 222 3.70 -19.22 16.95
CA ALA A 222 3.86 -18.62 18.27
C ALA A 222 3.91 -17.08 18.25
N GLU A 223 4.61 -16.50 17.27
CA GLU A 223 5.03 -15.10 17.26
C GLU A 223 4.29 -14.23 16.23
N ARG A 224 3.58 -14.85 15.26
CA ARG A 224 2.82 -14.19 14.17
C ARG A 224 3.68 -13.18 13.42
N THR A 225 3.15 -11.99 13.12
CA THR A 225 3.90 -10.92 12.43
C THR A 225 5.18 -10.49 13.12
N SER A 226 5.37 -10.83 14.40
CA SER A 226 6.64 -10.55 15.08
C SER A 226 7.81 -11.26 14.39
N VAL A 227 7.60 -12.44 13.78
CA VAL A 227 8.66 -13.17 13.05
C VAL A 227 9.21 -12.33 11.91
N ILE A 228 8.34 -11.84 11.03
CA ILE A 228 8.72 -10.99 9.88
C ILE A 228 9.20 -9.61 10.36
N SER A 229 8.93 -9.28 11.62
CA SER A 229 9.31 -8.03 12.26
C SER A 229 10.63 -8.10 13.07
N GLU A 230 11.35 -9.21 13.04
CA GLU A 230 12.66 -9.35 13.69
C GLU A 230 13.80 -9.15 12.68
N GLY A 231 14.07 -7.89 12.34
CA GLY A 231 15.34 -7.48 11.75
C GLY A 231 16.32 -6.98 12.82
N TYR A 232 17.62 -6.86 12.49
CA TYR A 232 18.68 -6.40 13.40
C TYR A 232 18.42 -5.04 14.07
N ASP A 233 17.49 -4.23 13.56
CA ASP A 233 16.97 -3.03 14.23
C ASP A 233 15.62 -3.31 14.89
N LYS A 234 15.53 -3.01 16.19
CA LYS A 234 14.43 -3.32 17.14
C LYS A 234 13.04 -2.69 16.84
N LYS A 235 12.79 -2.28 15.60
CA LYS A 235 11.48 -1.90 15.03
C LYS A 235 11.53 -2.22 13.54
N SER A 236 10.94 -3.34 13.11
CA SER A 236 10.96 -3.71 11.69
C SER A 236 10.38 -2.63 10.80
N ASN A 237 10.91 -2.58 9.58
CA ASN A 237 10.37 -1.73 8.53
C ASN A 237 8.88 -1.99 8.27
N LEU A 238 8.37 -3.21 8.55
CA LEU A 238 6.96 -3.56 8.32
C LEU A 238 6.03 -3.01 9.41
N ASP A 239 6.29 -3.27 10.69
CA ASP A 239 5.48 -2.75 11.80
C ASP A 239 5.54 -1.21 11.83
N VAL A 240 6.72 -0.63 11.59
CA VAL A 240 6.88 0.82 11.45
C VAL A 240 6.05 1.35 10.28
N SER A 241 6.07 0.67 9.13
CA SER A 241 5.26 1.07 7.98
C SER A 241 3.77 1.03 8.29
N ILE A 242 3.27 -0.02 8.96
CA ILE A 242 1.86 -0.12 9.34
C ILE A 242 1.50 0.97 10.38
N SER A 243 2.35 1.16 11.39
CA SER A 243 2.18 2.19 12.43
C SER A 243 2.14 3.60 11.86
N LEU A 244 2.96 3.91 10.85
CA LEU A 244 2.93 5.21 10.17
C LEU A 244 1.59 5.44 9.45
N SER A 245 1.07 4.42 8.76
CA SER A 245 -0.24 4.50 8.11
C SER A 245 -1.39 4.69 9.11
N LEU A 246 -1.33 4.00 10.25
CA LEU A 246 -2.30 4.14 11.35
C LEU A 246 -2.21 5.52 12.03
N SER A 247 -1.03 6.11 12.06
CA SER A 247 -0.80 7.42 12.67
C SER A 247 -1.14 8.60 11.78
N SER A 248 -1.55 8.34 10.53
CA SER A 248 -1.88 9.36 9.54
C SER A 248 -3.01 10.30 10.03
N PRO A 249 -2.92 11.61 9.78
CA PRO A 249 -3.99 12.56 10.12
C PRO A 249 -5.34 12.16 9.53
N ARG A 250 -5.35 11.62 8.31
CA ARG A 250 -6.58 11.12 7.63
C ARG A 250 -7.29 10.02 8.42
N LEU A 251 -6.55 9.06 8.98
CA LEU A 251 -7.17 8.02 9.81
C LEU A 251 -7.56 8.56 11.19
N LYS A 252 -6.69 9.38 11.81
CA LYS A 252 -6.95 9.96 13.14
C LYS A 252 -8.20 10.86 13.17
N ALA A 253 -8.51 11.51 12.05
CA ALA A 253 -9.75 12.29 11.90
C ALA A 253 -11.02 11.41 11.95
N VAL A 254 -10.91 10.09 11.76
CA VAL A 254 -12.02 9.15 11.75
C VAL A 254 -11.75 7.98 12.72
N PRO A 255 -11.88 8.17 14.04
CA PRO A 255 -11.54 7.14 15.03
C PRO A 255 -12.27 5.80 14.84
N HIS A 256 -13.53 5.85 14.39
CA HIS A 256 -14.34 4.65 14.09
C HIS A 256 -13.79 3.81 12.93
N ALA A 257 -12.95 4.39 12.05
CA ALA A 257 -12.29 3.63 10.98
C ALA A 257 -11.28 2.64 11.56
N GLN A 258 -10.56 3.00 12.62
CA GLN A 258 -9.66 2.08 13.30
C GLN A 258 -10.42 0.96 14.00
N GLU A 259 -11.60 1.22 14.57
CA GLU A 259 -12.48 0.19 15.14
C GLU A 259 -12.93 -0.80 14.07
N LEU A 260 -13.35 -0.31 12.89
CA LEU A 260 -13.69 -1.15 11.75
C LEU A 260 -12.49 -1.97 11.25
N LEU A 261 -11.30 -1.38 11.18
CA LEU A 261 -10.07 -2.09 10.80
C LEU A 261 -9.72 -3.20 11.81
N SER A 262 -9.91 -2.94 13.10
CA SER A 262 -9.70 -3.92 14.17
C SER A 262 -10.65 -5.12 14.00
N LEU A 263 -11.90 -4.89 13.57
CA LEU A 263 -12.83 -5.97 13.25
C LEU A 263 -12.42 -6.73 11.99
N LEU A 264 -12.09 -6.02 10.90
CA LEU A 264 -11.64 -6.62 9.65
C LEU A 264 -10.38 -7.48 9.84
N SER A 265 -9.54 -7.15 10.83
CA SER A 265 -8.38 -7.97 11.19
C SER A 265 -8.75 -9.41 11.57
N MET A 266 -9.95 -9.61 12.12
CA MET A 266 -10.47 -10.93 12.49
C MET A 266 -11.06 -11.71 11.31
N LEU A 267 -11.21 -11.09 10.12
CA LEU A 267 -12.02 -11.62 9.04
C LEU A 267 -11.16 -11.87 7.78
N PRO A 268 -10.58 -13.08 7.60
CA PRO A 268 -9.76 -13.40 6.43
C PRO A 268 -10.46 -13.22 5.08
N ASP A 269 -11.77 -13.46 5.00
CA ASP A 269 -12.56 -13.26 3.78
C ASP A 269 -13.05 -11.81 3.63
N GLY A 270 -12.78 -10.94 4.61
CA GLY A 270 -13.29 -9.58 4.66
C GLY A 270 -14.81 -9.52 4.73
N LEU A 271 -15.40 -8.38 4.36
CA LEU A 271 -16.86 -8.17 4.33
C LEU A 271 -17.30 -7.46 3.06
N SER A 272 -18.41 -7.90 2.50
CA SER A 272 -19.15 -7.18 1.45
C SER A 272 -19.97 -6.02 2.02
N ASP A 273 -20.42 -5.13 1.14
CA ASP A 273 -21.28 -4.00 1.50
C ASP A 273 -22.62 -4.42 2.11
N VAL A 274 -23.16 -5.56 1.67
CA VAL A 274 -24.38 -6.13 2.23
C VAL A 274 -24.15 -6.63 3.65
N GLU A 275 -23.05 -7.33 3.90
CA GLU A 275 -22.72 -7.85 5.24
C GLU A 275 -22.35 -6.72 6.22
N LEU A 276 -21.68 -5.67 5.76
CA LEU A 276 -21.41 -4.46 6.57
C LEU A 276 -22.72 -3.82 7.06
N LEU A 277 -23.77 -3.80 6.24
CA LEU A 277 -25.09 -3.32 6.64
C LEU A 277 -25.83 -4.31 7.56
N GLN A 278 -25.82 -5.59 7.22
CA GLN A 278 -26.59 -6.62 7.93
C GLN A 278 -26.02 -6.96 9.31
N SER A 279 -24.70 -6.84 9.49
CA SER A 279 -24.02 -7.11 10.75
C SER A 279 -24.37 -6.12 11.87
N LYS A 280 -25.07 -5.01 11.55
CA LYS A 280 -25.55 -3.99 12.51
C LYS A 280 -24.47 -3.58 13.51
N LEU A 281 -23.24 -3.42 13.02
CA LEU A 281 -22.09 -3.09 13.85
C LEU A 281 -22.32 -1.72 14.51
N PRO A 282 -22.02 -1.55 15.82
CA PRO A 282 -22.10 -0.25 16.49
C PRO A 282 -20.92 0.68 16.10
N VAL A 283 -20.60 0.75 14.81
CA VAL A 283 -19.61 1.66 14.22
C VAL A 283 -20.36 2.82 13.58
N LYS A 284 -20.15 4.03 14.09
CA LYS A 284 -20.75 5.23 13.48
C LYS A 284 -20.13 5.49 12.10
N ASP A 285 -20.94 5.97 11.16
CA ASP A 285 -20.51 6.37 9.83
C ASP A 285 -19.68 5.30 9.10
N ILE A 286 -20.17 4.05 9.10
CA ILE A 286 -19.46 2.87 8.56
C ILE A 286 -18.96 3.07 7.12
N TRP A 287 -19.70 3.80 6.28
CA TRP A 287 -19.30 4.10 4.91
C TRP A 287 -18.13 5.08 4.83
N HIS A 288 -18.11 6.07 5.71
CA HIS A 288 -16.99 6.99 5.84
C HIS A 288 -15.75 6.26 6.37
N CYS A 289 -15.93 5.36 7.33
CA CYS A 289 -14.90 4.46 7.84
C CYS A 289 -14.31 3.60 6.72
N LYS A 290 -15.15 2.87 5.98
CA LYS A 290 -14.75 2.06 4.82
C LYS A 290 -13.95 2.90 3.81
N THR A 291 -14.47 4.07 3.44
CA THR A 291 -13.83 4.96 2.47
C THR A 291 -12.46 5.42 2.97
N THR A 292 -12.35 5.75 4.26
CA THR A 292 -11.09 6.17 4.88
C THR A 292 -10.06 5.04 4.88
N LEU A 293 -10.46 3.80 5.19
CA LEU A 293 -9.56 2.64 5.14
C LEU A 293 -9.04 2.33 3.73
N ILE A 294 -9.89 2.48 2.72
CA ILE A 294 -9.48 2.34 1.31
C ILE A 294 -8.54 3.48 0.91
N ARG A 295 -8.87 4.73 1.25
CA ARG A 295 -8.05 5.91 0.92
C ARG A 295 -6.67 5.90 1.57
N THR A 296 -6.54 5.28 2.74
CA THR A 296 -5.27 5.09 3.46
C THR A 296 -4.55 3.79 3.06
N ALA A 297 -5.14 2.98 2.17
CA ALA A 297 -4.65 1.67 1.74
C ALA A 297 -4.36 0.70 2.90
N LEU A 298 -5.09 0.88 4.02
CA LEU A 298 -5.13 -0.08 5.13
C LEU A 298 -6.13 -1.21 4.84
N ALA A 299 -7.08 -0.97 3.95
CA ALA A 299 -7.97 -1.99 3.39
C ALA A 299 -8.08 -1.81 1.87
N TYR A 300 -8.50 -2.85 1.18
CA TYR A 300 -8.74 -2.85 -0.27
C TYR A 300 -10.02 -3.62 -0.61
N LEU A 301 -10.50 -3.44 -1.82
CA LEU A 301 -11.59 -4.24 -2.37
C LEU A 301 -10.98 -5.31 -3.26
N ASP A 302 -11.33 -6.57 -3.01
CA ASP A 302 -10.98 -7.67 -3.91
C ASP A 302 -11.85 -7.67 -5.19
N ASP A 303 -11.60 -8.62 -6.09
CA ASP A 303 -12.36 -8.78 -7.35
C ASP A 303 -13.86 -9.01 -7.10
N LYS A 304 -14.22 -9.54 -5.92
CA LYS A 304 -15.60 -9.78 -5.47
C LYS A 304 -16.18 -8.57 -4.73
N LYS A 305 -15.49 -7.43 -4.71
CA LYS A 305 -15.84 -6.19 -4.00
C LYS A 305 -16.01 -6.37 -2.50
N ARG A 306 -15.31 -7.32 -1.91
CA ARG A 306 -15.23 -7.50 -0.46
C ARG A 306 -14.11 -6.64 0.10
N LEU A 307 -14.39 -5.93 1.17
CA LEU A 307 -13.44 -5.14 1.93
C LEU A 307 -12.52 -6.06 2.72
N LYS A 308 -11.27 -6.18 2.29
CA LYS A 308 -10.24 -7.03 2.88
C LYS A 308 -9.07 -6.21 3.40
N THR A 309 -8.29 -6.83 4.28
CA THR A 309 -7.06 -6.27 4.84
C THR A 309 -5.95 -7.30 4.65
N LEU A 310 -4.74 -6.85 4.30
CA LEU A 310 -3.60 -7.73 4.11
C LEU A 310 -3.19 -8.39 5.43
N LEU A 311 -2.80 -9.65 5.39
CA LEU A 311 -2.46 -10.47 6.56
C LEU A 311 -1.45 -9.79 7.50
N PRO A 312 -0.36 -9.16 7.03
CA PRO A 312 0.53 -8.44 7.93
C PRO A 312 -0.15 -7.30 8.72
N ILE A 313 -1.06 -6.56 8.08
CA ILE A 313 -1.85 -5.52 8.75
C ILE A 313 -2.82 -6.15 9.74
N ARG A 314 -3.47 -7.28 9.38
CA ARG A 314 -4.40 -7.99 10.26
C ARG A 314 -3.72 -8.45 11.55
N GLU A 315 -2.59 -9.12 11.43
CA GLU A 315 -1.84 -9.63 12.58
C GLU A 315 -1.26 -8.49 13.43
N TYR A 316 -0.76 -7.42 12.81
CA TYR A 316 -0.36 -6.21 13.55
C TYR A 316 -1.52 -5.62 14.36
N MET A 317 -2.71 -5.49 13.75
CA MET A 317 -3.91 -4.96 14.42
C MET A 317 -4.38 -5.88 15.54
N ARG A 318 -4.41 -7.21 15.34
CA ARG A 318 -4.77 -8.17 16.39
C ARG A 318 -3.88 -8.04 17.64
N LYS A 319 -2.58 -7.80 17.43
CA LYS A 319 -1.59 -7.64 18.51
C LYS A 319 -1.68 -6.29 19.22
N THR A 320 -1.86 -5.20 18.48
CA THR A 320 -1.70 -3.82 19.01
C THR A 320 -3.01 -3.10 19.27
N HIS A 321 -4.06 -3.46 18.55
CA HIS A 321 -5.38 -2.81 18.56
C HIS A 321 -6.50 -3.86 18.45
N PRO A 322 -6.64 -4.79 19.41
CA PRO A 322 -7.69 -5.80 19.35
C PRO A 322 -9.09 -5.16 19.37
N PRO A 323 -10.06 -5.72 18.64
CA PRO A 323 -11.41 -5.16 18.59
C PRO A 323 -12.12 -5.26 19.94
N ARG A 324 -13.04 -4.31 20.20
CA ARG A 324 -13.86 -4.33 21.42
C ARG A 324 -14.81 -5.53 21.41
N ASN A 325 -14.99 -6.15 22.57
CA ASN A 325 -15.87 -7.31 22.75
C ASN A 325 -17.30 -7.09 22.24
N GLU A 326 -17.86 -5.88 22.34
CA GLU A 326 -19.20 -5.56 21.85
C GLU A 326 -19.31 -5.69 20.33
N LEU A 327 -18.31 -5.17 19.60
CA LEU A 327 -18.24 -5.26 18.15
C LEU A 327 -18.09 -6.71 17.69
N VAL A 328 -17.25 -7.47 18.40
CA VAL A 328 -17.03 -8.89 18.16
C VAL A 328 -18.32 -9.69 18.36
N LYS A 329 -19.07 -9.44 19.45
CA LYS A 329 -20.37 -10.09 19.69
C LYS A 329 -21.39 -9.86 18.56
N CYS A 330 -21.42 -8.66 17.96
CA CYS A 330 -22.28 -8.37 16.81
C CYS A 330 -21.91 -9.23 15.59
N LEU A 331 -20.60 -9.38 15.30
CA LEU A 331 -20.13 -10.26 14.22
C LEU A 331 -20.48 -11.73 14.48
N PHE A 332 -20.22 -12.21 15.69
CA PHE A 332 -20.59 -13.58 16.09
C PHE A 332 -22.08 -13.83 15.90
N LYS A 333 -22.92 -12.90 16.36
CA LYS A 333 -24.37 -12.99 16.19
C LYS A 333 -24.75 -13.07 14.71
N HIS A 334 -24.16 -12.23 13.86
CA HIS A 334 -24.41 -12.24 12.42
C HIS A 334 -24.04 -13.58 11.76
N PHE A 335 -22.84 -14.11 12.02
CA PHE A 335 -22.43 -15.39 11.43
C PHE A 335 -23.18 -16.59 12.02
N HIS A 336 -23.59 -16.52 13.29
CA HIS A 336 -24.44 -17.54 13.89
C HIS A 336 -25.83 -17.55 13.26
N GLU A 337 -26.46 -16.38 13.07
CA GLU A 337 -27.74 -16.26 12.36
C GLU A 337 -27.64 -16.79 10.91
N LEU A 338 -26.53 -16.53 10.22
CA LEU A 338 -26.25 -17.08 8.88
C LEU A 338 -26.23 -18.62 8.89
N LEU A 339 -25.63 -19.24 9.91
CA LEU A 339 -25.54 -20.70 10.05
C LEU A 339 -26.88 -21.33 10.46
N GLU A 340 -27.67 -20.68 11.32
CA GLU A 340 -29.01 -21.17 11.69
C GLU A 340 -29.99 -21.11 10.51
N LEU A 341 -29.94 -20.03 9.70
CA LEU A 341 -30.71 -19.94 8.45
C LEU A 341 -30.43 -21.10 7.49
N HIS A 342 -29.23 -21.69 7.53
CA HIS A 342 -28.92 -22.89 6.74
C HIS A 342 -29.51 -24.17 7.33
N LYS A 343 -29.57 -24.30 8.65
CA LYS A 343 -30.15 -25.48 9.33
C LYS A 343 -31.67 -25.54 9.17
N ASP A 344 -32.36 -24.40 9.21
CA ASP A 344 -33.82 -24.33 9.18
C ASP A 344 -34.42 -24.51 7.77
N PHE A 345 -33.63 -24.32 6.71
CA PHE A 345 -34.12 -24.35 5.32
C PHE A 345 -33.51 -25.49 4.49
N SER A 346 -34.25 -26.60 4.38
CA SER A 346 -33.95 -27.75 3.51
C SER A 346 -34.64 -27.71 2.13
N GLY A 347 -34.89 -26.51 1.57
CA GLY A 347 -35.56 -26.30 0.27
C GLY A 347 -34.62 -25.79 -0.85
N ALA A 348 -34.71 -26.35 -2.06
CA ALA A 348 -33.64 -26.33 -3.08
C ALA A 348 -33.15 -24.95 -3.59
N GLU A 349 -34.01 -23.92 -3.75
CA GLU A 349 -33.60 -22.65 -4.36
C GLU A 349 -32.99 -21.63 -3.37
N MET A 350 -33.51 -21.56 -2.13
CA MET A 350 -32.97 -20.67 -1.09
C MET A 350 -31.65 -21.20 -0.51
N ILE A 351 -31.44 -22.53 -0.54
CA ILE A 351 -30.18 -23.18 -0.14
C ILE A 351 -29.00 -22.64 -0.96
N SER A 352 -29.15 -22.41 -2.26
CA SER A 352 -28.02 -22.03 -3.12
C SER A 352 -27.43 -20.66 -2.74
N ALA A 353 -28.28 -19.67 -2.45
CA ALA A 353 -27.84 -18.35 -2.04
C ALA A 353 -27.19 -18.36 -0.65
N THR A 354 -27.79 -19.06 0.32
CA THR A 354 -27.25 -19.18 1.69
C THR A 354 -25.95 -19.98 1.70
N VAL A 355 -25.85 -21.07 0.94
CA VAL A 355 -24.61 -21.85 0.77
C VAL A 355 -23.53 -20.98 0.12
N GLY A 356 -23.88 -20.16 -0.87
CA GLY A 356 -22.97 -19.20 -1.47
C GLY A 356 -22.41 -18.20 -0.44
N GLN A 357 -23.27 -17.66 0.44
CA GLN A 357 -22.85 -16.74 1.51
C GLN A 357 -22.00 -17.42 2.59
N ILE A 358 -22.33 -18.65 3.00
CA ILE A 358 -21.50 -19.41 3.94
C ILE A 358 -20.13 -19.71 3.32
N SER A 359 -20.12 -20.15 2.07
CA SER A 359 -18.88 -20.44 1.34
C SER A 359 -18.00 -19.21 1.19
N SER A 360 -18.58 -18.01 1.00
CA SER A 360 -17.83 -16.77 0.93
C SER A 360 -17.32 -16.24 2.27
N ASN A 361 -17.74 -16.84 3.39
CA ASN A 361 -17.34 -16.46 4.75
C ASN A 361 -16.74 -17.64 5.52
N LEU A 362 -16.32 -18.71 4.84
CA LEU A 362 -15.84 -19.92 5.52
C LEU A 362 -14.64 -19.62 6.41
N ALA A 363 -13.67 -18.85 5.93
CA ALA A 363 -12.49 -18.49 6.72
C ALA A 363 -12.83 -17.46 7.80
N ASN A 364 -13.82 -16.59 7.57
CA ASN A 364 -14.37 -15.72 8.63
C ASN A 364 -14.96 -16.54 9.79
N ILE A 365 -15.79 -17.54 9.47
CA ILE A 365 -16.43 -18.41 10.47
C ILE A 365 -15.37 -19.21 11.22
N GLN A 366 -14.43 -19.84 10.49
CA GLN A 366 -13.33 -20.58 11.10
C GLN A 366 -12.42 -19.72 11.99
N SER A 367 -12.23 -18.44 11.67
CA SER A 367 -11.42 -17.54 12.49
C SER A 367 -12.13 -17.03 13.75
N LEU A 368 -13.45 -17.20 13.84
CA LEU A 368 -14.26 -16.77 14.98
C LEU A 368 -14.60 -17.94 15.91
N LEU A 369 -14.70 -19.17 15.39
CA LEU A 369 -14.83 -20.39 16.19
C LEU A 369 -13.51 -20.70 16.93
#